data_AF-A0A933RFZ0-F1
#
_entry.id   AF-A0A933RFZ0-F1
#
_cell.length_a   1.000
_cell.length_b   1.000
_cell.length_c   1.000
_cell.angle_alpha   90.00
_cell.angle_beta   90.00
_cell.angle_gamma   90.00
#
_symmetry.space_group_name_H-M   'P 1'
#
loop_
_entity.id
_entity.type
_entity.pdbx_description
1 polymer ?
#
loop_
_entity_poly.entity_id
_entity_poly.type
_entity_poly.pdbx_seq_one_letter_code
_entity_poly.pdbx_strand_id
1 'polypeptide(L)'
;MDPFVVIMVGIVGGLLVALVLLGLYHPRSGNDTLQWRPTRSAEVEVQNEIDDLDQMLEAANERRRRRGDPELTEESLRAQVGADRAESAKRRDEYLAELEVIQMVEAKNERRRAKGLPEVTVEEERRRLEGGA
;
A
#
# COMPACT_ATOMS: atom_id res chain seq x y z
N MET A 1 13.02 -46.26 -14.11
CA MET A 1 13.15 -44.85 -14.55
C MET A 1 13.51 -44.87 -16.01
N ASP A 2 12.78 -44.14 -16.85
CA ASP A 2 13.10 -44.02 -18.28
C ASP A 2 14.48 -43.35 -18.45
N PRO A 3 15.41 -43.95 -19.21
CA PRO A 3 16.71 -43.35 -19.51
C PRO A 3 16.61 -41.90 -20.01
N PHE A 4 15.57 -41.57 -20.78
CA PHE A 4 15.34 -40.21 -21.26
C PHE A 4 15.11 -39.22 -20.11
N VAL A 5 14.29 -39.61 -19.13
CA VAL A 5 13.99 -38.77 -17.95
C VAL A 5 15.24 -38.56 -17.10
N VAL A 6 16.06 -39.60 -16.91
CA VAL A 6 17.31 -39.50 -16.14
C VAL A 6 18.29 -38.53 -16.79
N ILE A 7 18.43 -38.60 -18.12
CA ILE A 7 19.31 -37.70 -18.88
C ILE A 7 18.79 -36.26 -18.79
N MET A 8 17.48 -36.04 -18.98
CA MET A 8 16.90 -34.70 -18.96
C MET A 8 17.02 -34.04 -17.58
N VAL A 9 16.74 -34.80 -16.52
CA VAL A 9 16.91 -34.32 -15.13
C VAL A 9 18.38 -34.04 -14.82
N GLY A 10 19.30 -34.88 -15.30
CA GLY A 10 20.74 -34.65 -15.15
C GLY A 10 21.21 -33.35 -15.84
N ILE A 11 20.72 -33.07 -17.05
CA ILE A 11 21.06 -31.84 -17.79
C ILE A 11 20.50 -30.61 -17.07
N VAL A 12 19.21 -30.61 -16.73
CA VAL A 12 18.57 -29.46 -16.07
C VAL A 12 19.16 -29.25 -14.68
N GLY A 13 19.32 -30.32 -13.90
CA GLY A 13 19.93 -30.25 -12.58
C GLY A 13 21.38 -29.77 -12.65
N GLY A 14 22.15 -30.28 -13.60
CA GLY A 14 23.53 -29.85 -13.86
C GLY A 14 23.62 -28.37 -14.23
N LEU A 15 22.74 -27.88 -15.11
CA LEU A 15 22.66 -26.48 -15.48
C LEU A 15 22.36 -25.59 -14.27
N LEU A 16 21.36 -25.95 -13.47
CA LEU A 16 20.99 -25.20 -12.28
C LEU A 16 22.14 -25.13 -11.27
N VAL A 17 22.79 -26.28 -11.00
CA VAL A 17 23.97 -26.33 -10.12
C VAL A 17 25.09 -25.47 -10.68
N ALA A 18 25.37 -25.53 -11.98
CA ALA A 18 26.39 -24.71 -12.62
C ALA A 18 26.09 -23.21 -12.51
N LEU A 19 24.84 -22.79 -12.67
CA LEU A 19 24.42 -21.38 -12.51
C LEU A 19 24.57 -20.91 -11.05
N VAL A 20 24.22 -21.75 -10.08
CA VAL A 20 24.38 -21.43 -8.66
C VAL A 20 25.86 -21.31 -8.30
N LEU A 21 26.70 -22.26 -8.74
CA LEU A 21 28.14 -22.21 -8.53
C LEU A 21 28.73 -20.95 -9.19
N LEU A 22 28.31 -20.62 -10.40
CA LEU A 22 28.74 -19.38 -11.06
C LEU A 22 28.38 -18.16 -10.22
N GLY A 23 27.14 -18.06 -9.71
CA GLY A 23 26.73 -16.94 -8.85
C GLY A 23 27.51 -16.85 -7.52
N LEU A 24 27.80 -17.99 -6.88
CA LEU A 24 28.51 -18.04 -5.60
C LEU A 24 30.00 -17.72 -5.72
N TYR A 25 30.64 -18.17 -6.80
CA TYR A 25 32.09 -18.02 -7.00
C TYR A 25 32.45 -16.85 -7.91
N HIS A 26 31.49 -16.12 -8.48
CA HIS A 26 31.79 -14.93 -9.28
C HIS A 26 32.29 -13.80 -8.37
N PRO A 27 33.48 -13.20 -8.65
CA PRO A 27 34.12 -12.22 -7.77
C PRO A 27 33.43 -10.84 -7.74
N ARG A 28 32.36 -10.63 -8.51
CA ARG A 28 31.58 -9.39 -8.52
C ARG A 28 30.12 -9.70 -8.24
N SER A 29 29.50 -8.96 -7.32
CA SER A 29 28.05 -8.99 -7.21
C SER A 29 27.44 -8.18 -8.37
N GLY A 30 26.21 -8.52 -8.79
CA GLY A 30 25.47 -7.71 -9.78
C GLY A 30 25.33 -6.24 -9.36
N ASN A 31 25.37 -5.98 -8.04
CA ASN A 31 25.34 -4.64 -7.48
C ASN A 31 26.63 -3.84 -7.76
N ASP A 32 27.79 -4.50 -7.77
CA ASP A 32 29.09 -3.87 -8.05
C ASP A 32 29.24 -3.51 -9.55
N THR A 33 28.51 -4.20 -10.42
CA THR A 33 28.51 -3.93 -11.87
C THR A 33 27.59 -2.78 -12.24
N LEU A 34 26.44 -2.67 -11.58
CA LEU A 34 25.47 -1.59 -11.81
C LEU A 34 25.80 -0.28 -11.07
N GLN A 35 26.70 -0.33 -10.06
CA GLN A 35 27.00 0.81 -9.20
C GLN A 35 25.72 1.50 -8.68
N TRP A 36 24.79 0.72 -8.11
CA TRP A 36 23.51 1.23 -7.61
C TRP A 36 23.67 2.01 -6.29
N ARG A 37 24.54 3.03 -6.30
CA ARG A 37 24.69 4.01 -5.24
C ARG A 37 24.07 5.32 -5.71
N PRO A 38 23.45 6.10 -4.82
CA PRO A 38 22.99 7.43 -5.17
C PRO A 38 24.13 8.21 -5.83
N THR A 39 23.88 8.78 -7.01
CA THR A 39 24.88 9.55 -7.76
C THR A 39 25.20 10.89 -7.11
N ARG A 40 24.42 11.29 -6.10
CA ARG A 40 24.44 12.57 -5.41
C ARG A 40 24.42 12.36 -3.90
N SER A 41 24.92 13.34 -3.15
CA SER A 41 24.80 13.36 -1.69
C SER A 41 23.34 13.58 -1.29
N ALA A 42 22.97 13.15 -0.07
CA ALA A 42 21.62 13.33 0.45
C ALA A 42 21.18 14.80 0.47
N GLU A 43 22.09 15.72 0.84
CA GLU A 43 21.81 17.16 0.82
C GLU A 43 21.42 17.65 -0.59
N VAL A 44 22.20 17.26 -1.61
CA VAL A 44 21.92 17.67 -2.99
C VAL A 44 20.61 17.06 -3.48
N GLU A 45 20.28 15.84 -3.08
CA GLU A 45 19.00 15.22 -3.45
C GLU A 45 17.82 15.98 -2.87
N VAL A 46 17.87 16.34 -1.59
CA VAL A 46 16.82 17.13 -0.92
C VAL A 46 16.65 18.50 -1.59
N GLN A 47 17.75 19.18 -1.94
CA GLN A 47 17.65 20.46 -2.65
C GLN A 47 17.00 20.30 -4.03
N ASN A 48 17.35 19.26 -4.79
CA ASN A 48 16.70 19.01 -6.08
C ASN A 48 15.20 18.74 -5.91
N GLU A 49 14.80 17.98 -4.87
CA GLU A 49 13.39 17.73 -4.59
C GLU A 49 12.63 19.02 -4.28
N ILE A 50 13.22 19.95 -3.51
CA ILE A 50 12.64 21.26 -3.23
C ILE A 50 12.48 22.07 -4.52
N ASP A 51 13.55 22.16 -5.34
CA ASP A 51 13.54 22.89 -6.61
C ASP A 51 12.51 22.32 -7.60
N ASP A 52 12.34 20.99 -7.62
CA ASP A 52 11.35 20.32 -8.47
C ASP A 52 9.91 20.61 -7.99
N LEU A 53 9.67 20.66 -6.67
CA LEU A 53 8.37 21.03 -6.12
C LEU A 53 7.98 22.48 -6.48
N ASP A 54 8.93 23.41 -6.42
CA ASP A 54 8.71 24.80 -6.81
C ASP A 54 8.36 24.92 -8.30
N GLN A 55 9.08 24.20 -9.16
CA GLN A 55 8.78 24.14 -10.59
C GLN A 55 7.39 23.56 -10.87
N MET A 56 6.99 22.51 -10.14
CA MET A 56 5.65 21.93 -10.27
C MET A 56 4.56 22.90 -9.82
N LEU A 57 4.77 23.61 -8.71
CA LEU A 57 3.83 24.60 -8.19
C LEU A 57 3.65 25.76 -9.19
N GLU A 58 4.74 26.29 -9.75
CA GLU A 58 4.70 27.35 -10.74
C GLU A 58 3.98 26.90 -12.02
N ALA A 59 4.28 25.71 -12.52
CA ALA A 59 3.59 25.15 -13.68
C ALA A 59 2.08 24.94 -13.44
N ALA A 60 1.69 24.55 -12.22
CA ALA A 60 0.28 24.44 -11.83
C ALA A 60 -0.38 25.82 -11.78
N ASN A 61 0.29 26.82 -11.21
CA ASN A 61 -0.20 28.19 -11.12
C ASN A 61 -0.31 28.86 -12.48
N GLU A 62 0.62 28.59 -13.39
CA GLU A 62 0.52 29.08 -14.77
C GLU A 62 -0.78 28.60 -15.45
N ARG A 63 -1.12 27.31 -15.28
CA ARG A 63 -2.37 26.74 -15.80
C ARG A 63 -3.60 27.35 -15.12
N ARG A 64 -3.54 27.61 -13.81
CA ARG A 64 -4.61 28.27 -13.04
C ARG A 64 -4.82 29.71 -13.51
N ARG A 65 -3.75 30.49 -13.66
CA ARG A 65 -3.79 31.85 -14.22
C ARG A 65 -4.45 31.89 -15.58
N ARG A 66 -4.12 30.95 -16.48
CA ARG A 66 -4.76 30.87 -17.82
C ARG A 66 -6.27 30.62 -17.76
N ARG A 67 -6.77 29.95 -16.72
CA ARG A 67 -8.19 29.71 -16.49
C ARG A 67 -8.87 30.81 -15.66
N GLY A 68 -8.11 31.73 -15.07
CA GLY A 68 -8.61 32.72 -14.12
C GLY A 68 -8.86 32.16 -12.72
N ASP A 69 -8.32 30.97 -12.41
CA ASP A 69 -8.39 30.38 -11.08
C ASP A 69 -7.39 31.07 -10.13
N PRO A 70 -7.69 31.16 -8.83
CA PRO A 70 -6.73 31.65 -7.84
C PRO A 70 -5.50 30.73 -7.77
N GLU A 71 -4.33 31.36 -7.57
CA GLU A 71 -3.07 30.63 -7.43
C GLU A 71 -3.06 29.74 -6.19
N LEU A 72 -2.38 28.61 -6.31
CA LEU A 72 -2.12 27.70 -5.22
C LEU A 72 -0.95 28.22 -4.40
N THR A 73 -1.17 28.43 -3.11
CA THR A 73 -0.12 28.68 -2.13
C THR A 73 0.18 27.40 -1.36
N GLU A 74 1.40 27.29 -0.81
CA GLU A 74 1.80 26.17 0.03
C GLU A 74 0.84 25.96 1.22
N GLU A 75 0.42 27.06 1.87
CA GLU A 75 -0.54 27.02 2.97
C GLU A 75 -1.91 26.48 2.52
N SER A 76 -2.44 26.97 1.40
CA SER A 76 -3.73 26.50 0.87
C SER A 76 -3.69 25.03 0.47
N LEU A 77 -2.58 24.57 -0.12
CA LEU A 77 -2.37 23.17 -0.48
C LEU A 77 -2.28 22.30 0.78
N ARG A 78 -1.55 22.75 1.79
CA ARG A 78 -1.39 22.02 3.06
C ARG A 78 -2.73 21.91 3.79
N ALA A 79 -3.55 22.96 3.78
CA ALA A 79 -4.90 22.94 4.33
C ALA A 79 -5.81 21.96 3.57
N GLN A 80 -5.79 21.98 2.23
CA GLN A 80 -6.57 21.07 1.40
C GLN A 80 -6.20 19.60 1.65
N VAL A 81 -4.91 19.27 1.63
CA VAL A 81 -4.43 17.91 1.92
C VAL A 81 -4.80 17.47 3.34
N GLY A 82 -4.76 18.40 4.30
CA GLY A 82 -5.21 18.13 5.67
C GLY A 82 -6.69 17.76 5.75
N ALA A 83 -7.55 18.52 5.07
CA ALA A 83 -8.98 18.25 4.99
C ALA A 83 -9.28 16.90 4.31
N ASP A 84 -8.65 16.62 3.17
CA ASP A 84 -8.84 15.37 2.43
C ASP A 84 -8.39 14.14 3.26
N ARG A 85 -7.29 14.27 4.00
CA ARG A 85 -6.82 13.21 4.92
C ARG A 85 -7.78 13.00 6.07
N ALA A 86 -8.32 14.07 6.66
CA ALA A 86 -9.29 13.97 7.75
C ALA A 86 -10.59 13.30 7.27
N GLU A 87 -11.08 13.66 6.09
CA GLU A 87 -12.26 13.03 5.49
C GLU A 87 -12.02 11.55 5.19
N SER A 88 -10.84 11.22 4.63
CA SER A 88 -10.46 9.84 4.34
C SER A 88 -10.36 9.00 5.61
N ALA A 89 -9.80 9.56 6.69
CA ALA A 89 -9.73 8.90 7.99
C ALA A 89 -11.14 8.65 8.56
N LYS A 90 -12.01 9.67 8.53
CA LYS A 90 -13.40 9.55 8.99
C LYS A 90 -14.15 8.45 8.25
N ARG A 91 -14.09 8.42 6.92
CA ARG A 91 -14.73 7.38 6.09
C ARG A 91 -14.21 5.98 6.42
N ARG A 92 -12.90 5.84 6.63
CA ARG A 92 -12.30 4.57 7.03
C ARG A 92 -12.82 4.12 8.39
N ASP A 93 -12.88 5.03 9.36
CA ASP A 93 -13.30 4.71 10.72
C ASP A 93 -14.80 4.35 10.76
N GLU A 94 -15.65 5.04 9.99
CA GLU A 94 -17.07 4.67 9.79
C GLU A 94 -17.23 3.27 9.20
N TYR A 95 -16.44 2.94 8.17
CA TYR A 95 -16.45 1.61 7.57
C TYR A 95 -15.99 0.51 8.53
N LEU A 96 -14.94 0.78 9.32
CA LEU A 96 -14.46 -0.17 10.33
C LEU A 96 -15.50 -0.39 11.44
N ALA A 97 -16.19 0.66 11.88
CA ALA A 97 -17.27 0.55 12.86
C ALA A 97 -18.43 -0.31 12.33
N GLU A 98 -18.79 -0.16 11.05
CA GLU A 98 -19.82 -1.00 10.42
C GLU A 98 -19.41 -2.48 10.40
N LEU A 99 -18.17 -2.77 9.98
CA LEU A 99 -17.63 -4.13 9.98
C LEU A 99 -17.59 -4.74 11.39
N GLU A 100 -17.23 -3.95 12.40
CA GLU A 100 -17.18 -4.41 13.79
C GLU A 100 -18.56 -4.90 14.27
N VAL A 101 -19.64 -4.17 13.94
CA VAL A 101 -21.01 -4.58 14.29
C VAL A 101 -21.38 -5.88 13.57
N ILE A 102 -21.07 -6.00 12.27
CA ILE A 102 -21.34 -7.20 11.47
C ILE A 102 -20.63 -8.42 12.07
N GLN A 103 -19.33 -8.30 12.35
CA GLN A 103 -18.54 -9.39 12.95
C GLN A 103 -19.06 -9.77 14.34
N MET A 104 -19.46 -8.78 15.14
CA MET A 104 -20.05 -9.04 16.45
C MET A 104 -21.36 -9.84 16.36
N VAL A 105 -22.24 -9.48 15.41
CA VAL A 105 -23.50 -10.18 15.16
C VAL A 105 -23.23 -11.62 14.72
N GLU A 106 -22.28 -11.83 13.82
CA GLU A 106 -21.89 -13.16 13.33
C GLU A 106 -21.40 -14.06 14.47
N ALA A 107 -20.47 -13.57 15.29
CA ALA A 107 -19.94 -14.28 16.45
C ALA A 107 -21.03 -14.59 17.50
N LYS A 108 -21.99 -13.68 17.70
CA LYS A 108 -23.15 -13.92 18.57
C LYS A 108 -24.06 -14.99 18.00
N ASN A 109 -24.37 -14.92 16.71
CA ASN A 109 -25.27 -15.87 16.05
C ASN A 109 -24.68 -17.28 16.04
N GLU A 110 -23.38 -17.43 15.89
CA GLU A 110 -22.70 -18.73 16.04
C GLU A 110 -23.00 -19.37 17.41
N ARG A 111 -22.85 -18.60 18.49
CA ARG A 111 -23.16 -19.07 19.86
C ARG A 111 -24.64 -19.35 20.07
N ARG A 112 -25.52 -18.59 19.42
CA ARG A 112 -26.98 -18.75 19.52
C ARG A 112 -27.45 -19.99 18.76
N ARG A 113 -26.92 -20.25 17.56
CA ARG A 113 -27.13 -21.48 16.79
C ARG A 113 -26.77 -22.71 17.60
N ALA A 114 -25.60 -22.71 18.26
CA ALA A 114 -25.17 -23.81 19.13
C ALA A 114 -26.12 -24.07 20.32
N LYS A 115 -26.86 -23.05 20.75
CA LYS A 115 -27.84 -23.13 21.86
C LYS A 115 -29.29 -23.31 21.38
N GLY A 116 -29.53 -23.41 20.07
CA GLY A 116 -30.89 -23.48 19.50
C GLY A 116 -31.71 -22.20 19.69
N LEU A 117 -31.06 -21.05 19.92
CA LEU A 117 -31.72 -19.75 20.06
C LEU A 117 -31.88 -19.09 18.68
N PRO A 118 -32.93 -18.27 18.48
CA PRO A 118 -33.13 -17.54 17.23
C PRO A 118 -31.99 -16.54 17.00
N GLU A 119 -31.58 -16.35 15.74
CA GLU A 119 -30.53 -15.41 15.34
C GLU A 119 -30.99 -13.95 15.53
N VAL A 120 -30.00 -13.05 15.70
CA VAL A 120 -30.22 -11.61 15.82
C VAL A 120 -29.69 -10.93 14.56
N THR A 121 -30.40 -9.94 14.07
CA THR A 121 -30.01 -9.19 12.87
C THR A 121 -29.04 -8.04 13.20
N VAL A 122 -28.30 -7.58 12.18
CA VAL A 122 -27.40 -6.41 12.30
C VAL A 122 -28.17 -5.15 12.72
N GLU A 123 -29.39 -4.96 12.20
CA GLU A 123 -30.24 -3.82 12.52
C GLU A 123 -30.74 -3.82 13.97
N GLU A 124 -31.08 -4.99 14.51
CA GLU A 124 -31.47 -5.13 15.92
C GLU A 124 -30.29 -4.86 16.86
N GLU A 125 -29.09 -5.35 16.52
CA GLU A 125 -27.87 -5.08 17.27
C GLU A 125 -27.48 -3.60 17.20
N ARG A 126 -27.59 -2.97 16.03
CA ARG A 126 -27.36 -1.53 15.84
C ARG A 126 -28.27 -0.71 16.76
N ARG A 127 -29.59 -0.95 16.73
CA ARG A 127 -30.55 -0.27 17.61
C ARG A 127 -30.27 -0.49 19.10
N ARG A 128 -29.77 -1.68 19.48
CA ARG A 128 -29.40 -1.96 20.87
C ARG A 128 -28.17 -1.17 21.31
N LEU A 129 -27.19 -0.98 20.44
CA LEU A 129 -25.98 -0.21 20.72
C LEU A 129 -26.29 1.30 20.77
N GLU A 130 -27.11 1.80 19.85
CA GLU A 130 -27.52 3.20 19.77
C GLU A 130 -28.49 3.61 20.90
N GLY A 131 -29.39 2.71 21.33
CA GLY A 131 -30.34 2.96 22.43
C GLY A 131 -29.80 2.66 23.83
N GLY A 132 -28.55 2.18 23.94
CA GLY A 132 -27.89 1.82 25.19
C GLY A 132 -26.79 2.78 25.66
N ALA A 133 -26.55 3.86 24.91
CA ALA A 133 -25.67 4.98 25.26
C ALA A 133 -26.48 6.14 25.85
#